data_AF-A0A965Z2T0-F1
#
_entry.id   AF-A0A965Z2T0-F1
#
_cell.length_a   1.000
_cell.length_b   1.000
_cell.length_c   1.000
_cell.angle_alpha   90.00
_cell.angle_beta   90.00
_cell.angle_gamma   90.00
#
_symmetry.space_group_name_H-M   'P 1'
#
loop_
_entity.id
_entity.type
_entity.pdbx_description
1 polymer ?
#
loop_
_entity_poly.entity_id
_entity_poly.type
_entity_poly.pdbx_seq_one_letter_code
_entity_poly.pdbx_strand_id
1 'polypeptide(L)'
;MVARTFSRILWALLVAGAALLAARMAWAGAPILGAVLFAAAAFAAWVYTSARAHAPRYLLPGLATFAVFVLMPLLYTVYIAFTNFSGEHLLSQDRVRAWFAQDAYAPDEARYAFRLHPAARPGQYQIVVPMGNGDLGPNLLISRPFTPAEAAAGQPVVLALNIAAPTAKALPLRDVVAARPWLNAARFSFPGSPVPLR
;
A
#
# COMPACT_ATOMS: atom_id res chain seq x y z
N MET A 1 23.94 22.64 -42.88
CA MET A 1 24.10 21.22 -42.46
C MET A 1 23.88 21.03 -40.96
N VAL A 2 24.48 21.88 -40.10
CA VAL A 2 24.39 21.83 -38.62
C VAL A 2 22.96 21.79 -38.05
N ALA A 3 22.05 22.65 -38.54
CA ALA A 3 20.67 22.73 -38.03
C ALA A 3 19.85 21.43 -38.22
N ARG A 4 20.10 20.69 -39.30
CA ARG A 4 19.39 19.44 -39.61
C ARG A 4 19.87 18.28 -38.74
N THR A 5 21.16 18.25 -38.42
CA THR A 5 21.74 17.26 -37.49
C THR A 5 21.27 17.53 -36.06
N PHE A 6 21.24 18.80 -35.64
CA PHE A 6 20.74 19.22 -34.33
C PHE A 6 19.27 18.81 -34.11
N SER A 7 18.39 19.05 -35.08
CA SER A 7 16.99 18.63 -35.00
C SER A 7 16.84 17.10 -34.89
N ARG A 8 17.65 16.32 -35.60
CA ARG A 8 17.64 14.84 -35.50
C ARG A 8 18.08 14.35 -34.12
N ILE A 9 19.08 15.00 -33.54
CA ILE A 9 19.56 14.68 -32.18
C ILE A 9 18.45 14.98 -31.16
N LEU A 10 17.75 16.12 -31.27
CA LEU A 10 16.63 16.44 -30.39
C LEU A 10 15.50 15.40 -30.46
N TRP A 11 15.11 14.98 -31.66
CA TRP A 11 14.10 13.93 -31.82
C TRP A 11 14.58 12.57 -31.32
N ALA A 12 15.85 12.22 -31.52
CA ALA A 12 16.43 10.99 -30.98
C ALA A 12 16.43 11.00 -29.44
N LEU A 13 16.79 12.13 -28.81
CA LEU A 13 16.71 12.31 -27.36
C LEU A 13 15.27 12.20 -26.85
N LEU A 14 14.30 12.78 -27.57
CA LEU A 14 12.89 12.68 -27.22
C LEU A 14 12.39 11.22 -27.27
N VAL A 15 12.73 10.47 -28.32
CA VAL A 15 12.35 9.05 -28.44
C VAL A 15 13.04 8.20 -27.37
N ALA A 16 14.31 8.45 -27.08
CA ALA A 16 15.03 7.78 -26.00
C ALA A 16 14.39 8.07 -24.63
N GLY A 17 14.03 9.34 -24.36
CA GLY A 17 13.30 9.72 -23.15
C GLY A 17 11.93 9.03 -23.06
N ALA A 18 11.18 8.97 -24.17
CA ALA A 18 9.91 8.28 -24.24
C ALA A 18 10.05 6.77 -24.01
N ALA A 19 11.11 6.13 -24.51
CA ALA A 19 11.40 4.72 -24.27
C ALA A 19 11.70 4.45 -22.80
N LEU A 20 12.51 5.29 -22.15
CA LEU A 20 12.81 5.20 -20.72
C LEU A 20 11.54 5.37 -19.89
N LEU A 21 10.70 6.35 -20.22
CA LEU A 21 9.43 6.57 -19.54
C LEU A 21 8.48 5.38 -19.75
N ALA A 22 8.36 4.86 -20.97
CA ALA A 22 7.56 3.68 -21.27
C ALA A 22 8.01 2.46 -20.46
N ALA A 23 9.31 2.24 -20.32
CA ALA A 23 9.85 1.20 -19.45
C ALA A 23 9.43 1.44 -17.99
N ARG A 24 9.59 2.65 -17.46
CA ARG A 24 9.15 2.99 -16.09
C ARG A 24 7.66 2.77 -15.88
N MET A 25 6.82 3.09 -16.88
CA MET A 25 5.39 2.83 -16.82
C MET A 25 5.09 1.33 -16.80
N ALA A 26 5.81 0.51 -17.58
CA ALA A 26 5.67 -0.94 -17.52
C ALA A 26 6.03 -1.50 -16.14
N TRP A 27 7.13 -1.04 -15.54
CA TRP A 27 7.52 -1.40 -14.16
C TRP A 27 6.48 -0.96 -13.12
N ALA A 28 5.79 0.16 -13.36
CA ALA A 28 4.71 0.67 -12.51
C ALA A 28 3.34 0.01 -12.75
N GLY A 29 3.25 -1.00 -13.63
CA GLY A 29 2.00 -1.72 -13.92
C GLY A 29 1.14 -1.13 -15.04
N ALA A 30 1.67 -0.18 -15.82
CA ALA A 30 0.98 0.46 -16.96
C ALA A 30 1.67 0.21 -18.32
N PRO A 31 1.91 -1.05 -18.73
CA PRO A 31 2.68 -1.37 -19.94
C PRO A 31 2.01 -0.92 -21.24
N ILE A 32 0.67 -1.00 -21.33
CA ILE A 32 -0.08 -0.59 -22.52
C ILE A 32 0.05 0.91 -22.77
N LEU A 33 -0.13 1.72 -21.72
CA LEU A 33 0.05 3.17 -21.79
C LEU A 33 1.49 3.54 -22.18
N GLY A 34 2.48 2.85 -21.59
CA GLY A 34 3.89 3.03 -21.97
C GLY A 34 4.14 2.72 -23.44
N ALA A 35 3.61 1.61 -23.95
CA ALA A 35 3.76 1.22 -25.36
C ALA A 35 3.11 2.23 -26.31
N VAL A 36 1.90 2.71 -26.00
CA VAL A 36 1.18 3.73 -26.79
C VAL A 36 1.96 5.04 -26.81
N LEU A 37 2.48 5.49 -25.67
CA LEU A 37 3.30 6.70 -25.56
C LEU A 37 4.56 6.59 -26.41
N PHE A 38 5.29 5.48 -26.31
CA PHE A 38 6.49 5.26 -27.10
C PHE A 38 6.18 5.21 -28.60
N ALA A 39 5.13 4.50 -29.00
CA ALA A 39 4.68 4.45 -30.40
C ALA A 39 4.31 5.84 -30.92
N ALA A 40 3.60 6.66 -30.13
CA ALA A 40 3.26 8.03 -30.50
C ALA A 40 4.50 8.92 -30.64
N ALA A 41 5.47 8.82 -29.72
CA ALA A 41 6.72 9.56 -29.79
C ALA A 41 7.57 9.16 -31.01
N ALA A 42 7.67 7.85 -31.30
CA ALA A 42 8.36 7.33 -32.47
C ALA A 42 7.69 7.77 -33.77
N PHE A 43 6.36 7.73 -33.82
CA PHE A 43 5.57 8.20 -34.96
C PHE A 43 5.76 9.70 -35.19
N ALA A 44 5.70 10.52 -34.12
CA ALA A 44 5.97 11.96 -34.21
C ALA A 44 7.39 12.22 -34.71
N ALA A 45 8.40 11.55 -34.15
CA ALA A 45 9.79 11.69 -34.59
C ALA A 45 9.94 11.33 -36.08
N TRP A 46 9.29 10.27 -36.56
CA TRP A 46 9.27 9.91 -37.97
C TRP A 46 8.62 11.01 -38.83
N VAL A 47 7.46 11.54 -38.46
CA VAL A 47 6.77 12.61 -39.20
C VAL A 47 7.61 13.89 -39.31
N TYR A 48 8.23 14.31 -38.21
CA TYR A 48 9.01 15.55 -38.19
C TYR A 48 10.41 15.43 -38.81
N THR A 49 10.98 14.23 -38.88
CA THR A 49 12.31 14.01 -39.49
C THR A 49 12.25 13.53 -40.94
N SER A 50 11.14 12.91 -41.36
CA SER A 50 10.95 12.37 -42.72
C SER A 50 10.69 13.46 -43.75
N ALA A 51 11.44 13.45 -44.86
CA ALA A 51 11.22 14.37 -45.98
C ALA A 51 9.88 14.14 -46.71
N ARG A 52 9.24 12.98 -46.53
CA ARG A 52 7.97 12.63 -47.19
C ARG A 52 6.74 13.12 -46.43
N ALA A 53 6.90 13.56 -45.18
CA ALA A 53 5.81 13.82 -44.25
C ALA A 53 5.60 15.32 -43.98
N HIS A 54 5.64 16.18 -45.02
CA HIS A 54 5.49 17.63 -44.82
C HIS A 54 4.08 18.06 -44.38
N ALA A 55 3.03 17.62 -45.08
CA ALA A 55 1.65 17.93 -44.72
C ALA A 55 1.25 17.48 -43.30
N PRO A 56 1.52 16.22 -42.86
CA PRO A 56 1.07 15.76 -41.54
C PRO A 56 1.72 16.48 -40.36
N ARG A 57 2.86 17.18 -40.52
CA ARG A 57 3.47 17.96 -39.42
C ARG A 57 2.55 19.04 -38.86
N TYR A 58 1.72 19.64 -39.71
CA TYR A 58 0.78 20.68 -39.30
C TYR A 58 -0.51 20.10 -38.72
N LEU A 59 -0.87 18.87 -39.12
CA LEU A 59 -2.08 18.19 -38.65
C LEU A 59 -1.84 17.43 -37.34
N LEU A 60 -0.66 16.85 -37.17
CA LEU A 60 -0.33 15.96 -36.06
C LEU A 60 -0.61 16.55 -34.66
N PRO A 61 -0.26 17.81 -34.31
CA PRO A 61 -0.57 18.33 -32.98
C PRO A 61 -2.09 18.46 -32.74
N GLY A 62 -2.86 18.84 -33.76
CA GLY A 62 -4.32 18.90 -33.68
C GLY A 62 -4.93 17.52 -33.55
N LEU A 63 -4.47 16.57 -34.37
CA LEU A 63 -4.95 15.19 -34.35
C LEU A 63 -4.59 14.48 -33.04
N ALA A 64 -3.41 14.76 -32.46
CA ALA A 64 -3.02 14.22 -31.16
C ALA A 64 -3.94 14.72 -30.06
N THR A 65 -4.23 16.03 -30.03
CA THR A 65 -5.19 16.62 -29.08
C THR A 65 -6.58 16.01 -29.25
N PHE A 66 -7.06 15.91 -30.48
CA PHE A 66 -8.35 15.27 -30.78
C PHE A 66 -8.39 13.81 -30.35
N ALA A 67 -7.34 13.03 -30.63
CA ALA A 67 -7.24 11.63 -30.25
C ALA A 67 -7.32 11.45 -28.72
N VAL A 68 -6.60 12.28 -27.96
CA VAL A 68 -6.54 12.18 -26.49
C VAL A 68 -7.81 12.71 -25.81
N PHE A 69 -8.36 13.83 -26.27
CA PHE A 69 -9.45 14.50 -25.55
C PHE A 69 -10.84 14.19 -26.09
N VAL A 70 -10.96 13.69 -27.32
CA VAL A 70 -12.27 13.38 -27.94
C VAL A 70 -12.38 11.88 -28.19
N LEU A 71 -11.41 11.32 -28.92
CA LEU A 71 -11.48 9.93 -29.37
C LEU A 71 -11.32 8.95 -28.22
N MET A 72 -10.36 9.20 -27.32
CA MET A 72 -10.11 8.35 -26.15
C MET A 72 -11.33 8.24 -25.22
N PRO A 73 -11.98 9.33 -24.73
CA PRO A 73 -13.16 9.18 -23.88
C PRO A 73 -14.35 8.55 -24.60
N LEU A 74 -14.50 8.80 -25.90
CA LEU A 74 -15.54 8.15 -26.71
C LEU A 74 -15.32 6.63 -26.76
N LEU A 75 -14.11 6.18 -27.12
CA LEU A 75 -13.77 4.75 -27.17
C LEU A 75 -13.86 4.09 -25.79
N TYR A 76 -13.44 4.80 -24.75
CA TYR A 76 -13.56 4.33 -23.38
C TYR A 76 -15.02 4.14 -22.95
N THR A 77 -15.92 5.02 -23.39
CA THR A 77 -17.37 4.90 -23.14
C THR A 77 -17.94 3.66 -23.84
N VAL A 78 -17.56 3.44 -25.10
CA VAL A 78 -17.94 2.23 -25.85
C VAL A 78 -17.40 0.98 -25.16
N TYR A 79 -16.15 0.98 -24.72
CA TYR A 79 -15.55 -0.12 -23.97
C TYR A 79 -16.32 -0.42 -22.68
N ILE A 80 -16.62 0.59 -21.86
CA ILE A 80 -17.39 0.41 -20.63
C ILE A 80 -18.78 -0.16 -20.92
N ALA A 81 -19.41 0.22 -22.03
CA ALA A 81 -20.73 -0.29 -22.41
C ALA A 81 -20.77 -1.81 -22.62
N PHE A 82 -19.62 -2.44 -22.89
CA PHE A 82 -19.48 -3.91 -22.98
C PHE A 82 -19.10 -4.57 -21.64
N THR A 83 -18.99 -3.82 -20.55
CA THR A 83 -18.64 -4.32 -19.22
C THR A 83 -19.79 -4.16 -18.23
N ASN A 84 -19.82 -4.96 -17.18
CA ASN A 84 -20.76 -4.80 -16.07
C ASN A 84 -20.26 -3.78 -15.03
N PHE A 85 -19.80 -2.61 -15.48
CA PHE A 85 -19.31 -1.55 -14.61
C PHE A 85 -20.49 -0.73 -14.05
N SER A 86 -20.82 -0.96 -12.79
CA SER A 86 -21.93 -0.32 -12.07
C SER A 86 -21.51 0.06 -10.65
N GLY A 87 -22.40 0.69 -9.88
CA GLY A 87 -22.15 1.02 -8.46
C GLY A 87 -21.83 -0.20 -7.58
N GLU A 88 -22.30 -1.39 -7.96
CA GLU A 88 -22.00 -2.66 -7.25
C GLU A 88 -20.66 -3.28 -7.69
N HIS A 89 -20.16 -2.95 -8.88
CA HIS A 89 -18.96 -3.54 -9.50
C HIS A 89 -17.90 -2.49 -9.84
N LEU A 90 -17.48 -1.72 -8.83
CA LEU A 90 -16.50 -0.64 -8.98
C LEU A 90 -15.05 -1.12 -8.86
N LEU A 91 -14.81 -2.20 -8.12
CA LEU A 91 -13.46 -2.67 -7.82
C LEU A 91 -13.04 -3.79 -8.77
N SER A 92 -11.75 -3.86 -9.09
CA SER A 92 -11.18 -5.03 -9.74
C SER A 92 -11.22 -6.24 -8.81
N GLN A 93 -11.27 -7.44 -9.37
CA GLN A 93 -11.32 -8.69 -8.61
C GLN A 93 -10.20 -8.79 -7.56
N ASP A 94 -8.97 -8.43 -7.91
CA ASP A 94 -7.84 -8.47 -6.97
C ASP A 94 -8.01 -7.49 -5.81
N ARG A 95 -8.62 -6.33 -6.06
CA ARG A 95 -8.92 -5.35 -5.02
C ARG A 95 -10.02 -5.84 -4.09
N VAL A 96 -11.04 -6.53 -4.63
CA VAL A 96 -12.08 -7.19 -3.82
C VAL A 96 -11.48 -8.28 -2.93
N ARG A 97 -10.60 -9.14 -3.47
CA ARG A 97 -9.89 -10.15 -2.69
C ARG A 97 -9.05 -9.54 -1.57
N ALA A 98 -8.29 -8.48 -1.89
CA ALA A 98 -7.48 -7.77 -0.91
C ALA A 98 -8.34 -7.09 0.18
N TRP A 99 -9.54 -6.61 -0.18
CA TRP A 99 -10.49 -6.04 0.77
C TRP A 99 -11.01 -7.11 1.75
N PHE A 100 -11.51 -8.24 1.25
CA PHE A 100 -11.98 -9.32 2.13
C PHE A 100 -10.86 -9.94 2.97
N ALA A 101 -9.62 -9.99 2.47
CA ALA A 101 -8.47 -10.46 3.25
C ALA A 101 -8.11 -9.54 4.43
N GLN A 102 -8.55 -8.28 4.43
CA GLN A 102 -8.38 -7.37 5.56
C GLN A 102 -9.42 -7.57 6.66
N ASP A 103 -10.52 -8.27 6.36
CA ASP A 103 -11.61 -8.48 7.29
C ASP A 103 -11.19 -9.53 8.32
N ALA A 104 -10.66 -9.06 9.45
CA ALA A 104 -10.22 -9.92 10.53
C ALA A 104 -11.43 -10.31 11.38
N TYR A 105 -11.89 -11.55 11.23
CA TYR A 105 -12.88 -12.12 12.13
C TYR A 105 -12.26 -12.27 13.52
N ALA A 106 -12.77 -11.52 14.50
CA ALA A 106 -12.46 -11.71 15.91
C ALA A 106 -13.46 -12.74 16.47
N PRO A 107 -13.05 -13.98 16.77
CA PRO A 107 -13.95 -15.03 17.26
C PRO A 107 -14.50 -14.75 18.67
N ASP A 108 -13.93 -13.78 19.38
CA ASP A 108 -14.37 -13.32 20.69
C ASP A 108 -14.63 -11.80 20.62
N GLU A 109 -15.82 -11.38 21.05
CA GLU A 109 -16.20 -9.96 21.12
C GLU A 109 -15.57 -9.23 22.32
N ALA A 110 -14.92 -9.97 23.23
CA ALA A 110 -14.31 -9.41 24.42
C ALA A 110 -13.19 -8.40 24.07
N ARG A 111 -13.45 -7.12 24.39
CA ARG A 111 -12.48 -6.03 24.23
C ARG A 111 -11.83 -5.72 25.57
N TYR A 112 -10.51 -5.90 25.62
CA TYR A 112 -9.73 -5.65 26.82
C TYR A 112 -8.98 -4.34 26.72
N ALA A 113 -9.20 -3.44 27.69
CA ALA A 113 -8.33 -2.28 27.85
C ALA A 113 -6.93 -2.77 28.21
N PHE A 114 -5.90 -2.18 27.63
CA PHE A 114 -4.51 -2.54 27.93
C PHE A 114 -3.68 -1.29 28.24
N ARG A 115 -2.60 -1.48 29.00
CA ARG A 115 -1.57 -0.48 29.26
C ARG A 115 -0.21 -1.07 28.92
N LEU A 116 0.62 -0.30 28.22
CA LEU A 116 1.99 -0.67 27.90
C LEU A 116 2.93 -0.06 28.94
N HIS A 117 3.80 -0.88 29.53
CA HIS A 117 4.79 -0.46 30.51
C HIS A 117 6.19 -0.84 30.02
N PRO A 118 7.23 0.00 30.25
CA PRO A 118 8.61 -0.44 30.03
C PRO A 118 9.00 -1.46 31.11
N ALA A 119 9.73 -2.50 30.72
CA ALA A 119 10.23 -3.51 31.65
C ALA A 119 11.51 -3.04 32.35
N ALA A 120 11.99 -3.81 33.33
CA ALA A 120 13.20 -3.50 34.09
C ALA A 120 14.49 -3.43 33.23
N ARG A 121 14.50 -4.06 32.05
CA ARG A 121 15.61 -3.96 31.09
C ARG A 121 15.29 -2.93 30.00
N PRO A 122 16.25 -2.09 29.60
CA PRO A 122 16.04 -1.14 28.51
C PRO A 122 15.69 -1.87 27.21
N GLY A 123 14.68 -1.37 26.49
CA GLY A 123 14.20 -1.95 25.23
C GLY A 123 13.24 -3.13 25.37
N GLN A 124 12.84 -3.50 26.59
CA GLN A 124 11.81 -4.50 26.84
C GLN A 124 10.50 -3.85 27.30
N TYR A 125 9.38 -4.44 26.93
CA TYR A 125 8.04 -3.96 27.25
C TYR A 125 7.21 -5.05 27.92
N GLN A 126 6.22 -4.63 28.69
CA GLN A 126 5.21 -5.48 29.32
C GLN A 126 3.83 -4.90 29.05
N ILE A 127 2.87 -5.77 28.74
CA ILE A 127 1.48 -5.39 28.62
C ILE A 127 0.74 -5.79 29.89
N VAL A 128 -0.08 -4.87 30.37
CA VAL A 128 -0.97 -5.08 31.50
C VAL A 128 -2.40 -4.91 31.03
N VAL A 129 -3.19 -5.95 31.24
CA VAL A 129 -4.63 -5.95 31.01
C VAL A 129 -5.32 -5.98 32.38
N PRO A 130 -5.95 -4.88 32.83
CA PRO A 130 -6.81 -4.91 34.00
C PRO A 130 -8.10 -5.69 33.70
N MET A 131 -8.36 -6.76 34.45
CA MET A 131 -9.66 -7.45 34.45
C MET A 131 -10.57 -6.83 35.54
N GLY A 132 -11.86 -6.68 35.24
CA GLY A 132 -12.84 -6.02 36.12
C GLY A 132 -13.07 -6.71 37.47
N ASN A 133 -13.50 -5.88 38.43
CA ASN A 133 -13.56 -6.06 39.89
C ASN A 133 -14.20 -7.38 40.37
N GLY A 134 -13.38 -8.31 40.85
CA GLY A 134 -13.80 -9.30 41.86
C GLY A 134 -13.39 -8.81 43.25
N ASP A 135 -14.05 -9.30 44.30
CA ASP A 135 -13.84 -8.96 45.73
C ASP A 135 -12.43 -9.29 46.29
N LEU A 136 -11.49 -9.66 45.42
CA LEU A 136 -10.10 -10.03 45.68
C LEU A 136 -9.15 -9.14 44.84
N GLY A 137 -9.30 -7.82 44.90
CA GLY A 137 -8.38 -6.86 44.28
C GLY A 137 -8.36 -6.85 42.74
N PRO A 138 -7.57 -5.96 42.11
CA PRO A 138 -7.48 -5.90 40.66
C PRO A 138 -6.75 -7.14 40.13
N ASN A 139 -7.45 -8.06 39.48
CA ASN A 139 -6.83 -9.14 38.72
C ASN A 139 -6.10 -8.52 37.52
N LEU A 140 -4.77 -8.41 37.62
CA LEU A 140 -3.93 -7.91 36.54
C LEU A 140 -3.36 -9.10 35.76
N LEU A 141 -3.64 -9.12 34.46
CA LEU A 141 -2.95 -10.01 33.53
C LEU A 141 -1.73 -9.26 33.02
N ILE A 142 -0.54 -9.75 33.40
CA ILE A 142 0.73 -9.15 33.05
C ILE A 142 1.47 -10.12 32.13
N SER A 143 1.93 -9.62 30.98
CA SER A 143 2.77 -10.42 30.08
C SER A 143 4.17 -10.58 30.66
N ARG A 144 4.87 -11.65 30.26
CA ARG A 144 6.34 -11.67 30.41
C ARG A 144 6.96 -10.47 29.67
N PRO A 145 8.12 -9.95 30.12
CA PRO A 145 8.86 -8.95 29.35
C PRO A 145 9.17 -9.48 27.95
N PHE A 146 8.84 -8.71 26.92
CA PHE A 146 9.10 -9.06 25.53
C PHE A 146 9.83 -7.92 24.81
N THR A 147 10.51 -8.25 23.72
CA THR A 147 11.16 -7.26 22.87
C THR A 147 10.24 -6.87 21.69
N PRO A 148 10.36 -5.65 21.13
CA PRO A 148 9.60 -5.26 19.93
C PRO A 148 9.82 -6.20 18.74
N ALA A 149 11.02 -6.77 18.61
CA ALA A 149 11.34 -7.74 17.56
C ALA A 149 10.57 -9.06 17.74
N GLU A 150 10.45 -9.56 18.97
CA GLU A 150 9.67 -10.74 19.31
C GLU A 150 8.16 -10.52 19.09
N ALA A 151 7.66 -9.34 19.47
CA ALA A 151 6.27 -8.95 19.24
C ALA A 151 5.95 -8.79 17.74
N ALA A 152 6.86 -8.19 16.96
CA ALA A 152 6.71 -8.05 15.51
C ALA A 152 6.74 -9.39 14.76
N ALA A 153 7.44 -10.40 15.32
CA ALA A 153 7.48 -11.75 14.77
C ALA A 153 6.15 -12.54 14.97
N GLY A 154 5.18 -11.97 15.71
CA GLY A 154 3.86 -12.59 15.91
C GLY A 154 3.87 -13.83 16.79
N GLN A 155 4.93 -14.06 17.56
CA GLN A 155 4.99 -15.16 18.53
C GLN A 155 3.98 -14.91 19.66
N PRO A 156 3.18 -15.91 20.07
CA PRO A 156 2.19 -15.73 21.13
C PRO A 156 2.88 -15.44 22.47
N VAL A 157 2.65 -14.25 23.01
CA VAL A 157 3.09 -13.88 24.35
C VAL A 157 1.97 -14.22 25.33
N VAL A 158 2.18 -15.27 26.11
CA VAL A 158 1.23 -15.73 27.13
C VAL A 158 1.17 -14.73 28.28
N LEU A 159 -0.04 -14.31 28.64
CA LEU A 159 -0.33 -13.48 29.81
C LEU A 159 -0.35 -14.38 31.06
N ALA A 160 0.22 -13.90 32.16
CA ALA A 160 0.13 -14.56 33.46
C ALA A 160 -0.68 -13.70 34.43
N LEU A 161 -1.49 -14.35 35.27
CA LEU A 161 -2.13 -13.68 36.41
C LEU A 161 -1.04 -13.26 37.39
N ASN A 162 -0.94 -11.97 37.66
CA ASN A 162 -0.01 -11.43 38.64
C ASN A 162 -0.72 -10.41 39.54
N ILE A 163 -0.39 -10.47 40.82
CA ILE A 163 -0.96 -9.63 41.88
C ILE A 163 -0.08 -8.39 42.13
N ALA A 164 1.17 -8.40 41.63
CA ALA A 164 2.12 -7.29 41.78
C ALA A 164 2.02 -6.30 40.61
N ALA A 165 1.76 -5.03 40.92
CA ALA A 165 1.72 -3.96 39.93
C ALA A 165 3.11 -3.72 39.29
N PRO A 166 3.17 -3.36 37.99
CA PRO A 166 4.43 -3.05 37.33
C PRO A 166 5.16 -1.89 38.02
N THR A 167 6.47 -2.02 38.18
CA THR A 167 7.31 -1.02 38.84
C THR A 167 7.42 0.30 38.05
N ALA A 168 7.20 0.27 36.73
CA ALA A 168 7.34 1.44 35.86
C ALA A 168 5.99 2.08 35.51
N LYS A 169 5.98 3.41 35.33
CA LYS A 169 4.81 4.16 34.88
C LYS A 169 4.39 3.73 33.47
N ALA A 170 3.08 3.72 33.20
CA ALA A 170 2.54 3.44 31.88
C ALA A 170 3.08 4.43 30.82
N LEU A 171 3.37 3.93 29.62
CA LEU A 171 3.86 4.71 28.50
C LEU A 171 2.80 5.75 28.07
N PRO A 172 3.19 7.02 27.79
CA PRO A 172 2.24 8.01 27.30
C PRO A 172 1.72 7.66 25.91
N LEU A 173 0.54 8.17 25.55
CA LEU A 173 -0.14 7.84 24.29
C LEU A 173 0.73 8.05 23.04
N ARG A 174 1.55 9.10 23.01
CA ARG A 174 2.50 9.37 21.91
C ARG A 174 3.42 8.17 21.65
N ASP A 175 3.96 7.58 22.69
CA ASP A 175 4.93 6.50 22.60
C ASP A 175 4.22 5.16 22.28
N VAL A 176 2.97 4.99 22.73
CA VAL A 176 2.11 3.87 22.32
C VAL A 176 1.76 3.94 20.83
N VAL A 177 1.47 5.13 20.30
CA VAL A 177 1.22 5.33 18.87
C VAL A 177 2.48 5.03 18.05
N ALA A 178 3.66 5.44 18.52
CA ALA A 178 4.93 5.08 17.90
C ALA A 178 5.18 3.56 17.90
N ALA A 179 4.66 2.84 18.90
CA ALA A 179 4.74 1.39 19.03
C ALA A 179 3.72 0.59 18.19
N ARG A 180 2.73 1.26 17.58
CA ARG A 180 1.63 0.62 16.85
C ARG A 180 2.04 -0.36 15.74
N PRO A 181 3.11 -0.11 14.94
CA PRO A 181 3.50 -1.02 13.86
C PRO A 181 3.78 -2.45 14.33
N TRP A 182 4.48 -2.63 15.45
CA TRP A 182 4.76 -3.96 16.00
C TRP A 182 3.63 -4.44 16.93
N LEU A 183 2.90 -3.54 17.58
CA LEU A 183 1.78 -3.92 18.45
C LEU A 183 0.62 -4.56 17.68
N ASN A 184 0.34 -4.10 16.45
CA ASN A 184 -0.68 -4.70 15.59
C ASN A 184 -0.30 -6.13 15.12
N ALA A 185 0.99 -6.41 15.03
CA ALA A 185 1.52 -7.74 14.67
C ALA A 185 1.59 -8.70 15.88
N ALA A 186 1.69 -8.15 17.10
CA ALA A 186 1.78 -8.91 18.32
C ALA A 186 0.52 -9.77 18.55
N ARG A 187 0.71 -10.94 19.16
CA ARG A 187 -0.37 -11.85 19.56
C ARG A 187 -0.23 -12.14 21.05
N PHE A 188 -1.29 -11.89 21.80
CA PHE A 188 -1.33 -12.13 23.25
C PHE A 188 -2.38 -13.20 23.52
N SER A 189 -2.00 -14.23 24.27
CA SER A 189 -2.90 -15.33 24.63
C SER A 189 -3.16 -15.33 26.13
N PHE A 190 -4.41 -15.52 26.52
CA PHE A 190 -4.79 -15.68 27.92
C PHE A 190 -4.32 -17.04 28.46
N PRO A 191 -4.07 -17.15 29.78
CA PRO A 191 -3.78 -18.43 30.39
C PRO A 191 -4.96 -19.40 30.17
N GLY A 192 -4.70 -20.56 29.58
CA GLY A 192 -5.71 -21.59 29.31
C GLY A 192 -6.45 -21.47 27.97
N SER A 193 -6.23 -20.42 27.18
CA SER A 193 -6.77 -20.35 25.82
C SER A 193 -5.96 -21.21 24.86
N PRO A 194 -6.61 -22.04 24.00
CA PRO A 194 -5.90 -22.78 22.96
C PRO A 194 -5.22 -21.78 22.03
N VAL A 195 -3.90 -21.90 21.86
CA VAL A 195 -3.14 -21.15 20.85
C VAL A 195 -3.63 -21.66 19.50
N PRO A 196 -4.30 -20.83 18.66
CA PRO A 196 -4.73 -21.30 17.36
C PRO A 196 -3.50 -21.64 16.53
N LEU A 197 -3.30 -22.93 16.26
CA LEU A 197 -2.35 -23.41 15.27
C LEU A 197 -2.87 -22.93 13.92
N ARG A 198 -2.10 -22.08 13.26
CA ARG A 198 -2.34 -21.72 11.85
C ARG A 198 -2.21 -22.94 10.95
#